data_AF-A0A6G0L3T3-F1
#
_entry.id   AF-A0A6G0L3T3-F1
#
_cell.length_a   1.000
_cell.length_b   1.000
_cell.length_c   1.000
_cell.angle_alpha   90.00
_cell.angle_beta   90.00
_cell.angle_gamma   90.00
#
_symmetry.space_group_name_H-M   'P 1'
#
loop_
_entity.id
_entity.type
_entity.pdbx_description
1 polymer ?
#
loop_
_entity_poly.entity_id
_entity_poly.type
_entity_poly.pdbx_seq_one_letter_code
_entity_poly.pdbx_strand_id
1 'polypeptide(L)'
;MFEHFLESLSVPGANTEKKYTMHYVVRPYVPEEFRGDEIYAALSKEQDDSAKAAKQSRHQHPAAMALTAKENLDQRGRGVQEEEEEATVAKKKPR
;
A
#
# COMPACT_ATOMS: atom_id res chain seq x y z
N MET A 1 -22.02 38.73 16.72
CA MET A 1 -20.78 37.95 16.53
C MET A 1 -21.16 36.49 16.70
N PHE A 2 -20.97 35.65 15.67
CA PHE A 2 -21.42 34.24 15.66
C PHE A 2 -20.43 33.27 16.31
N GLU A 3 -19.32 33.78 16.83
CA GLU A 3 -18.21 32.98 17.37
C GLU A 3 -18.62 32.10 18.57
N HIS A 4 -19.66 32.48 19.30
CA HIS A 4 -20.17 31.74 20.46
C HIS A 4 -20.84 30.40 20.09
N PHE A 5 -21.19 30.20 18.82
CA PHE A 5 -21.79 28.96 18.30
C PHE A 5 -20.77 28.05 17.60
N LEU A 6 -19.52 28.51 17.46
CA LEU A 6 -18.48 27.76 16.77
C LEU A 6 -17.66 26.98 17.79
N GLU A 7 -17.77 25.66 17.74
CA GLU A 7 -16.85 24.78 18.47
C GLU A 7 -15.49 24.78 17.75
N SER A 8 -14.44 25.11 18.49
CA SER A 8 -13.09 25.10 17.96
C SER A 8 -12.57 23.66 17.92
N LEU A 9 -12.47 23.09 16.72
CA LEU A 9 -11.86 21.77 16.54
C LEU A 9 -10.36 21.84 16.84
N SER A 10 -9.83 20.81 17.50
CA SER A 10 -8.39 20.69 17.67
C SER A 10 -7.71 20.56 16.31
N VAL A 11 -6.55 21.21 16.18
CA VAL A 11 -5.74 21.08 14.97
C VAL A 11 -5.35 19.60 14.83
N PRO A 12 -5.65 18.95 13.69
CA PRO A 12 -5.28 17.57 13.49
C PRO A 12 -3.76 17.40 13.60
N GLY A 13 -3.33 16.29 14.20
CA GLY A 13 -1.91 15.98 14.34
C GLY A 13 -1.19 15.96 12.99
N ALA A 14 0.11 16.28 13.00
CA ALA A 14 0.92 16.32 11.79
C ALA A 14 0.96 14.94 11.09
N ASN A 15 0.51 14.89 9.83
CA ASN A 15 0.54 13.67 9.04
C ASN A 15 1.97 13.37 8.55
N THR A 16 2.63 12.39 9.17
CA THR A 16 4.02 12.00 8.88
C THR A 16 4.18 11.38 7.49
N GLU A 17 3.22 10.61 7.01
CA GLU A 17 3.23 10.07 5.64
C GLU A 17 3.15 11.16 4.58
N LYS A 18 2.32 12.19 4.82
CA LYS A 18 2.21 13.33 3.91
C LYS A 18 3.53 14.10 3.89
N LYS A 19 4.12 14.39 5.05
CA LYS A 19 5.46 15.00 5.13
C LYS A 19 6.50 14.18 4.37
N TYR A 20 6.54 12.86 4.58
CA TYR A 20 7.42 11.96 3.86
C TYR A 20 7.23 12.09 2.34
N THR A 21 5.98 12.11 1.89
CA THR A 21 5.66 12.23 0.46
C THR A 21 6.13 13.57 -0.11
N MET A 22 5.90 14.66 0.62
CA MET A 22 6.34 15.99 0.20
C MET A 22 7.86 16.05 0.05
N HIS A 23 8.62 15.57 1.05
CA HIS A 23 10.08 15.61 1.02
C HIS A 23 10.70 14.67 -0.02
N TYR A 24 10.26 13.41 -0.09
CA TYR A 24 10.95 12.38 -0.90
C TYR A 24 10.39 12.23 -2.31
N VAL A 25 9.10 12.49 -2.52
CA VAL A 25 8.43 12.24 -3.81
C VAL A 25 8.19 13.54 -4.57
N VAL A 26 7.68 14.56 -3.89
CA VAL A 26 7.27 15.81 -4.55
C VAL A 26 8.46 16.75 -4.75
N ARG A 27 9.29 16.96 -3.72
CA ARG A 27 10.41 17.92 -3.71
C ARG A 27 11.33 17.89 -4.95
N PRO A 28 11.68 16.74 -5.55
CA PRO A 28 12.50 16.72 -6.77
C PRO A 28 11.88 17.46 -7.96
N TYR A 29 10.55 17.54 -8.00
CA TYR A 29 9.79 18.21 -9.07
C TYR A 29 9.40 19.65 -8.71
N VAL A 30 9.83 20.14 -7.55
CA VAL A 30 9.52 21.49 -7.08
C VAL A 30 10.59 22.46 -7.63
N PRO A 31 10.18 23.61 -8.19
CA PRO A 31 11.11 24.65 -8.61
C PRO A 31 12.01 25.08 -7.46
N GLU A 32 13.24 25.45 -7.78
CA GLU A 32 14.28 25.70 -6.78
C GLU A 32 13.91 26.82 -5.81
N GLU A 33 13.14 27.80 -6.27
CA GLU A 33 12.64 28.92 -5.47
C GLU A 33 11.78 28.47 -4.27
N PHE A 34 11.07 27.35 -4.40
CA PHE A 34 10.14 26.84 -3.38
C PHE A 34 10.69 25.64 -2.59
N ARG A 35 11.87 25.11 -2.95
CA ARG A 35 12.44 23.93 -2.25
C ARG A 35 12.83 24.20 -0.80
N GLY A 36 12.96 25.47 -0.42
CA GLY A 36 13.24 25.93 0.95
C GLY A 36 12.00 25.99 1.84
N ASP A 37 10.79 25.82 1.29
CA ASP A 37 9.56 25.89 2.08
C ASP A 37 9.49 24.77 3.12
N GLU A 38 8.89 25.07 4.27
CA GLU A 38 8.75 24.13 5.39
C GLU A 38 8.00 22.84 4.99
N ILE A 39 7.11 22.92 3.99
CA ILE A 39 6.38 21.77 3.46
C ILE A 39 7.29 20.71 2.83
N TYR A 40 8.49 21.10 2.37
CA TYR A 40 9.50 20.24 1.76
C TYR A 40 10.72 20.03 2.67
N ALA A 41 10.64 20.44 3.93
CA ALA A 41 11.73 20.25 4.88
C ALA A 41 12.01 18.76 5.14
N ALA A 42 13.26 18.46 5.47
CA ALA A 42 13.66 17.11 5.86
C ALA A 42 12.94 16.68 7.14
N LEU A 43 12.52 15.41 7.18
CA LEU A 43 11.87 14.83 8.34
C LEU A 43 12.90 14.53 9.44
N SER A 44 12.47 14.57 10.69
CA SER A 44 13.26 13.98 11.79
C SER A 44 13.27 12.46 11.66
N LYS A 45 14.26 11.80 12.28
CA LYS A 45 14.37 10.33 12.26
C LYS A 45 13.09 9.65 12.78
N GLU A 46 12.53 10.15 13.87
CA GLU A 46 11.29 9.64 14.47
C GLU A 46 10.09 9.77 13.52
N GLN A 47 10.00 10.89 12.78
CA GLN A 47 8.93 11.10 11.81
C GLN A 47 9.06 10.17 10.59
N ASP A 48 10.29 9.90 10.14
CA ASP A 48 10.57 8.95 9.07
C ASP A 48 10.19 7.51 9.46
N ASP A 49 10.54 7.10 10.68
CA ASP A 49 10.20 5.76 11.18
C ASP A 49 8.69 5.61 11.37
N SER A 50 8.02 6.63 11.91
CA SER A 50 6.56 6.68 12.01
C SER A 50 5.88 6.58 10.64
N ALA A 51 6.36 7.32 9.63
CA ALA A 51 5.80 7.28 8.28
C ALA A 51 5.96 5.90 7.63
N LYS A 52 7.11 5.24 7.83
CA LYS A 52 7.35 3.88 7.33
C LYS A 52 6.46 2.85 8.02
N ALA A 53 6.31 2.93 9.34
CA ALA A 53 5.44 2.04 10.10
C ALA A 53 3.97 2.17 9.67
N ALA A 54 3.50 3.41 9.48
CA ALA A 54 2.14 3.67 9.01
C ALA A 54 1.90 3.10 7.60
N LYS A 55 2.84 3.29 6.67
CA LYS A 55 2.81 2.67 5.34
C LYS A 55 2.78 1.13 5.42
N GLN A 56 3.66 0.54 6.22
CA GLN A 56 3.72 -0.92 6.39
C GLN A 56 2.40 -1.48 6.91
N SER A 57 1.80 -0.86 7.93
CA SER A 57 0.49 -1.26 8.47
C SER A 57 -0.59 -1.31 7.39
N ARG A 58 -0.69 -0.29 6.54
CA ARG A 58 -1.67 -0.26 5.43
C ARG A 58 -1.46 -1.36 4.39
N HIS A 59 -0.21 -1.78 4.17
CA HIS A 59 0.12 -2.82 3.19
C HIS A 59 -0.14 -4.24 3.70
N GLN A 60 -0.37 -4.46 4.99
CA GLN A 60 -0.59 -5.81 5.55
C GLN A 60 -1.86 -6.47 5.01
N HIS A 61 -2.98 -5.73 4.97
CA HIS A 61 -4.26 -6.28 4.50
C HIS A 61 -4.23 -6.62 2.99
N PRO A 62 -3.76 -5.74 2.09
CA PRO A 62 -3.57 -6.09 0.69
C PRO A 62 -2.60 -7.25 0.47
N ALA A 63 -1.52 -7.33 1.25
CA ALA A 63 -0.55 -8.42 1.12
C ALA A 63 -1.17 -9.77 1.51
N ALA A 64 -1.96 -9.82 2.58
CA ALA A 64 -2.68 -11.03 2.96
C ALA A 64 -3.66 -11.48 1.86
N MET A 65 -4.42 -10.54 1.28
CA MET A 65 -5.31 -10.81 0.15
C MET A 65 -4.56 -11.28 -1.11
N ALA A 66 -3.38 -10.74 -1.38
CA ALA A 66 -2.57 -11.17 -2.51
C ALA A 66 -2.06 -12.61 -2.33
N LEU A 67 -1.71 -13.01 -1.11
CA LEU A 67 -1.31 -14.38 -0.79
C LEU A 67 -2.48 -15.36 -0.97
N THR A 68 -3.66 -15.02 -0.45
CA THR A 68 -4.86 -15.88 -0.61
C THR A 68 -5.31 -15.96 -2.07
N ALA A 69 -5.25 -14.85 -2.82
CA ALA A 69 -5.54 -14.83 -4.25
C ALA A 69 -4.55 -15.71 -5.04
N LYS A 70 -3.25 -15.64 -4.71
CA LYS A 70 -2.23 -16.49 -5.32
C LYS A 70 -2.47 -17.97 -5.02
N GLU A 71 -2.75 -18.33 -3.77
CA GLU A 71 -3.06 -19.70 -3.39
C GLU A 71 -4.29 -20.24 -4.15
N ASN A 72 -5.34 -19.42 -4.28
CA ASN A 72 -6.53 -19.79 -5.05
C ASN A 72 -6.23 -19.98 -6.55
N LEU A 73 -5.33 -19.18 -7.13
CA LEU A 73 -4.88 -19.36 -8.52
C LEU A 73 -4.06 -20.65 -8.68
N ASP A 74 -3.15 -20.93 -7.76
CA ASP A 74 -2.32 -22.13 -7.79
C ASP A 74 -3.18 -23.41 -7.66
N GLN A 75 -4.22 -23.40 -6.81
CA GLN A 75 -5.20 -24.49 -6.71
C GLN A 75 -6.02 -24.67 -7.99
N ARG A 76 -6.46 -23.57 -8.62
CA ARG A 76 -7.16 -23.62 -9.92
C ARG A 76 -6.28 -24.19 -11.04
N GLY A 77 -4.98 -23.95 -11.00
CA GLY A 77 -4.02 -24.52 -11.96
C GLY A 77 -3.82 -26.05 -11.83
N ARG A 78 -4.07 -26.62 -10.65
CA ARG A 78 -3.93 -28.07 -10.41
C ARG A 78 -5.13 -28.89 -10.89
N GLY A 79 -6.34 -28.37 -10.78
CA GLY A 79 -7.55 -29.08 -11.26
C GLY A 79 -7.53 -29.32 -12.77
N VAL A 80 -6.94 -28.41 -13.56
CA VAL A 80 -6.82 -28.57 -15.03
C VAL A 80 -5.77 -29.63 -15.39
N GLN A 81 -4.67 -29.73 -14.63
CA GLN A 81 -3.65 -30.75 -14.86
C GLN A 81 -4.13 -32.15 -14.48
N GLU A 82 -4.87 -32.30 -13.38
CA GLU A 82 -5.43 -33.59 -12.96
C GLU A 82 -6.53 -34.08 -13.94
N GLU A 83 -7.38 -33.20 -14.46
CA GLU A 83 -8.37 -33.55 -15.49
C GLU A 83 -7.74 -33.89 -16.85
N GLU A 84 -6.65 -33.21 -17.26
CA GLU A 84 -5.91 -33.54 -18.48
C GLU A 84 -5.09 -34.84 -18.34
N GLU A 85 -4.51 -35.11 -17.17
CA GLU A 85 -3.81 -36.37 -16.89
C GLU A 85 -4.77 -37.56 -16.80
N GLU A 86 -5.94 -37.42 -16.18
CA GLU A 86 -6.96 -38.48 -16.13
C GLU A 86 -7.55 -38.77 -17.53
N ALA A 87 -7.79 -37.72 -18.34
CA ALA A 87 -8.28 -37.86 -19.71
C ALA A 87 -7.25 -38.51 -20.67
N THR A 88 -5.95 -38.38 -20.41
CA THR A 88 -4.90 -39.03 -21.22
C THR A 88 -4.62 -40.48 -20.81
N VAL A 89 -4.79 -40.82 -19.52
CA VAL A 89 -4.67 -42.20 -19.02
C VAL A 89 -5.85 -43.08 -19.48
N ALA A 90 -7.07 -42.52 -19.56
CA ALA A 90 -8.26 -43.26 -20.02
C ALA A 90 -8.20 -43.67 -21.52
N LYS A 91 -7.46 -42.93 -22.35
CA LYS A 91 -7.32 -43.20 -23.80
C LYS A 91 -6.27 -44.26 -24.15
N LYS A 92 -5.55 -44.81 -23.16
CA LYS A 92 -4.39 -45.70 -23.36
C LYS A 92 -4.62 -47.17 -23.01
N LYS A 93 -5.87 -47.61 -22.80
CA LYS A 93 -6.20 -49.04 -22.67
C LYS A 93 -6.40 -49.68 -24.06
N PRO A 94 -5.48 -50.53 -24.55
CA PRO A 94 -5.79 -51.37 -25.69
C PRO A 94 -6.71 -52.51 -25.24
N ARG A 95 -7.61 -52.88 -26.15
CA ARG A 95 -8.57 -53.98 -26.02
C ARG A 95 -7.88 -55.35 -26.02
#